data_AF-A0A357TDL1-F1
#
_entry.id   AF-A0A357TDL1-F1
#
_cell.length_a   1.000
_cell.length_b   1.000
_cell.length_c   1.000
_cell.angle_alpha   90.00
_cell.angle_beta   90.00
_cell.angle_gamma   90.00
#
_symmetry.space_group_name_H-M   'P 1'
#
loop_
_entity.id
_entity.type
_entity.pdbx_description
1 polymer ?
#
loop_
_entity_poly.entity_id
_entity_poly.type
_entity_poly.pdbx_seq_one_letter_code
_entity_poly.pdbx_strand_id
1 'polypeptide(L)' 'YGSPVVDKLTPKVIGAEVTGPKSVRVTVDKLTKGHVHELQAKGVRSLDGKPILHPIGYYTLNEIPPAEVN' A
#
# COMPACT_ATOMS: atom_id res chain seq x y z
N TYR A 1 -17.72 4.51 23.92
CA TYR A 1 -16.72 3.53 23.48
C TYR A 1 -16.75 3.47 21.95
N GLY A 2 -15.58 3.55 21.32
CA GLY A 2 -15.41 3.59 19.86
C GLY A 2 -15.81 4.91 19.21
N SER A 3 -14.93 5.92 19.22
CA SER A 3 -15.12 7.09 18.35
C SER A 3 -15.09 6.61 16.89
N PRO A 4 -15.97 7.14 16.02
CA PRO A 4 -15.94 6.80 14.60
C PRO A 4 -14.55 7.09 14.02
N VAL A 5 -14.15 6.34 12.99
CA VAL A 5 -12.94 6.68 12.22
C VAL A 5 -13.17 8.07 11.62
N VAL A 6 -12.53 9.07 12.22
CA VAL A 6 -12.78 10.48 11.89
C VAL A 6 -12.13 10.84 10.55
N ASP A 7 -10.93 10.30 10.28
CA ASP A 7 -10.12 10.71 9.14
C ASP A 7 -9.84 9.55 8.17
N LYS A 8 -10.83 9.24 7.33
CA LYS A 8 -10.62 8.34 6.18
C LYS A 8 -10.00 9.10 5.03
N LEU A 9 -8.79 8.69 4.65
CA LEU A 9 -8.09 9.19 3.48
C LEU A 9 -7.92 8.07 2.47
N THR A 10 -8.04 8.40 1.19
CA THR A 10 -7.76 7.47 0.08
C THR A 10 -6.59 8.01 -0.73
N PRO A 11 -5.34 7.64 -0.38
CA PRO A 11 -4.17 7.99 -1.19
C PRO A 11 -4.31 7.46 -2.61
N LYS A 12 -3.79 8.20 -3.58
CA LYS A 12 -3.74 7.79 -4.98
C LYS A 12 -2.40 7.14 -5.28
N VAL A 13 -2.45 5.99 -5.96
CA VAL A 13 -1.26 5.39 -6.56
C VAL A 13 -0.88 6.22 -7.78
N ILE A 14 0.34 6.77 -7.77
CA ILE A 14 0.88 7.60 -8.86
C ILE A 14 1.95 6.87 -9.68
N GLY A 15 2.44 5.73 -9.19
CA GLY A 15 3.40 4.90 -9.91
C GLY A 15 3.54 3.51 -9.31
N ALA A 16 3.98 2.56 -10.12
CA ALA A 16 4.34 1.22 -9.69
C ALA A 16 5.52 0.73 -10.54
N GLU A 17 6.56 0.22 -9.88
CA GLU A 17 7.78 -0.27 -10.50
C GLU A 17 8.12 -1.66 -9.98
N VAL A 18 8.44 -2.60 -10.87
CA VAL A 18 8.90 -3.95 -10.48
C VAL A 18 10.36 -3.86 -10.05
N THR A 19 10.63 -4.15 -8.78
CA THR A 19 11.98 -4.07 -8.19
C THR A 19 12.62 -5.45 -7.95
N GLY A 20 11.90 -6.52 -8.28
CA GLY A 20 12.39 -7.89 -8.16
C GLY A 20 11.38 -8.92 -8.67
N PRO A 21 11.70 -10.22 -8.62
CA PRO A 21 10.87 -11.28 -9.22
C PRO A 21 9.48 -11.40 -8.59
N LYS A 22 9.31 -10.94 -7.34
CA LYS A 22 8.03 -10.91 -6.61
C LYS A 22 7.85 -9.61 -5.82
N SER A 23 8.49 -8.53 -6.27
CA SER A 23 8.55 -7.27 -5.54
C SER A 23 8.17 -6.10 -6.44
N VAL A 24 7.29 -5.23 -5.94
CA VAL A 24 6.87 -4.00 -6.61
C VAL A 24 7.00 -2.86 -5.62
N ARG A 25 7.60 -1.76 -6.06
CA ARG A 25 7.59 -0.47 -5.37
C ARG A 25 6.40 0.33 -5.87
N VAL A 26 5.52 0.72 -4.96
CA VAL A 26 4.34 1.53 -5.26
C VAL A 26 4.56 2.93 -4.71
N THR A 27 4.42 3.94 -5.57
CA THR A 27 4.49 5.34 -5.19
C THR A 27 3.07 5.87 -5.01
N VAL A 28 2.81 6.50 -3.87
CA VAL A 28 1.54 7.14 -3.55
C VAL A 28 1.73 8.65 -3.40
N ASP A 29 0.68 9.41 -3.68
CA ASP A 29 0.68 10.87 -3.57
C ASP A 29 0.87 11.38 -2.13
N LYS A 30 0.36 10.64 -1.15
CA LYS A 30 0.41 11.01 0.26
C LYS A 30 0.54 9.80 1.18
N LEU A 31 1.50 9.90 2.11
CA LEU A 31 1.64 9.00 3.26
C LEU A 31 1.27 9.77 4.54
N THR A 32 0.48 9.15 5.42
CA THR A 32 0.03 9.80 6.67
C THR A 32 0.43 8.94 7.86
N LYS A 33 1.43 9.40 8.61
CA LYS A 33 1.93 8.71 9.80
C LYS A 33 0.80 8.48 10.81
N GLY A 34 0.80 7.32 11.46
CA GLY A 34 -0.22 6.89 12.42
C GLY A 34 -1.48 6.27 11.79
N HIS A 35 -1.63 6.34 10.47
CA HIS A 35 -2.77 5.71 9.79
C HIS A 35 -2.50 4.23 9.52
N VAL A 36 -3.58 3.44 9.57
CA VAL A 36 -3.62 2.10 8.99
C VAL A 36 -3.95 2.25 7.52
N HIS A 37 -3.09 1.71 6.67
CA HIS A 37 -3.23 1.70 5.24
C HIS A 37 -3.73 0.34 4.76
N GLU A 38 -4.75 0.36 3.92
CA GLU A 38 -5.25 -0.81 3.20
C GLU A 38 -4.67 -0.84 1.78
N LEU A 39 -4.11 -1.98 1.38
CA LEU A 39 -3.66 -2.25 0.02
C LEU A 39 -4.57 -3.28 -0.64
N GLN A 40 -5.14 -2.94 -1.80
CA GLN A 40 -5.95 -3.85 -2.60
C GLN A 40 -5.19 -4.31 -3.86
N ALA A 41 -4.80 -5.58 -3.89
CA ALA A 41 -4.04 -6.22 -4.98
C ALA A 41 -4.91 -7.11 -5.90
N LYS A 42 -6.20 -6.77 -6.07
CA LYS A 42 -7.20 -7.60 -6.78
C LYS A 42 -6.83 -7.93 -8.24
N GLY A 43 -6.03 -7.08 -8.90
CA GLY A 43 -5.58 -7.26 -10.28
C GLY A 43 -4.35 -8.15 -10.45
N VAL A 44 -3.64 -8.49 -9.37
CA VAL A 44 -2.40 -9.28 -9.46
C VAL A 44 -2.72 -10.75 -9.75
N ARG A 45 -1.89 -11.37 -10.61
CA ARG A 45 -2.03 -12.75 -11.07
C ARG A 45 -0.69 -13.48 -11.01
N SER A 46 -0.71 -14.79 -10.82
CA SER A 46 0.46 -15.65 -11.05
C SER A 46 0.78 -15.77 -12.54
N LEU A 47 1.95 -16.32 -12.86
CA LEU A 47 2.33 -16.64 -14.26
C LEU A 47 1.33 -17.60 -14.92
N ASP A 48 0.74 -18.52 -14.15
CA ASP A 48 -0.31 -19.43 -14.61
C ASP A 48 -1.72 -18.80 -14.62
N GLY A 49 -1.82 -17.48 -14.44
CA GLY A 49 -3.08 -16.73 -14.46
C GLY A 49 -3.95 -16.86 -13.21
N LYS A 50 -3.47 -17.50 -12.13
CA LYS A 50 -4.25 -17.67 -10.90
C LYS A 50 -4.33 -16.35 -10.12
N PRO A 51 -5.50 -16.00 -9.54
CA PRO A 51 -5.64 -14.81 -8.69
C PRO A 51 -4.94 -14.97 -7.34
N ILE A 52 -4.64 -13.84 -6.69
CA ILE A 52 -4.26 -13.82 -5.28
C ILE A 52 -5.46 -14.24 -4.43
N LEU A 53 -5.23 -15.15 -3.47
CA LEU A 53 -6.26 -15.64 -2.55
C LEU A 53 -6.75 -14.56 -1.57
N HIS A 54 -5.82 -13.78 -0.99
CA HIS A 54 -6.10 -12.68 -0.07
C HIS A 54 -5.60 -11.36 -0.65
N PRO A 55 -6.40 -10.67 -1.48
CA PRO A 55 -5.97 -9.48 -2.20
C PRO A 55 -5.95 -8.22 -1.32
N ILE A 56 -6.18 -8.34 -0.01
CA ILE A 56 -6.24 -7.21 0.92
C ILE A 56 -5.14 -7.38 1.96
N GLY A 57 -4.28 -6.38 2.08
CA GLY A 57 -3.27 -6.28 3.14
C GLY A 57 -3.45 -4.99 3.92
N TYR A 58 -3.13 -5.04 5.22
CA TYR A 58 -3.12 -3.85 6.07
C TYR A 58 -1.73 -3.64 6.65
N TYR A 59 -1.32 -2.38 6.72
CA TYR A 59 -0.10 -2.00 7.44
C TYR A 59 -0.31 -0.69 8.20
N THR A 60 0.27 -0.58 9.39
CA THR A 60 0.29 0.67 10.15
C THR A 60 1.56 1.45 9.79
N LEU A 61 1.41 2.69 9.34
CA LEU A 61 2.55 3.55 9.05
C LEU A 61 3.04 4.23 10.33
N ASN A 62 3.93 3.56 11.05
CA ASN A 62 4.45 4.09 12.31
C ASN A 62 5.48 5.20 12.11
N GLU A 63 6.36 5.07 11.11
CA GLU A 63 7.42 6.04 10.84
C GLU A 63 7.59 6.23 9.34
N ILE A 64 7.93 7.46 8.95
CA ILE A 64 8.36 7.78 7.58
C ILE A 64 9.83 8.18 7.70
N PRO A 65 10.76 7.38 7.16
CA PRO A 65 12.18 7.73 7.21
C PRO A 65 12.41 9.05 6.47
N PRO A 66 13.44 9.83 6.87
CA PRO A 66 13.85 10.98 6.07
C PRO A 66 14.15 10.51 4.65
N ALA A 67 13.74 11.31 3.66
CA ALA A 67 13.99 10.99 2.26
C ALA A 67 15.49 10.79 2.07
N GLU A 68 15.88 9.61 1.59
CA GLU A 68 17.26 9.35 1.20
C GLU A 68 17.55 10.21 -0.04
N VAL A 69 18.35 11.25 0.17
CA VAL A 69 18.83 12.13 -0.90
C VAL A 69 19.95 11.35 -1.59
N ASN A 70 19.61 10.63 -2.66
CA ASN A 70 20.59 10.13 -3.63
C ASN A 70 20.91 11.21 -4.65
#